data_AF-A0A0G1L6M8-F1
#
_entry.id   AF-A0A0G1L6M8-F1
#
_cell.length_a   1.000
_cell.length_b   1.000
_cell.length_c   1.000
_cell.angle_alpha   90.00
_cell.angle_beta   90.00
_cell.angle_gamma   90.00
#
_symmetry.space_group_name_H-M   'P 1'
#
loop_
_entity.id
_entity.type
_entity.pdbx_description
1 polymer ?
#
loop_
_entity_poly.entity_id
_entity_poly.type
_entity_poly.pdbx_seq_one_letter_code
_entity_poly.pdbx_strand_id
1 'polypeptide(L)'
;MQYIWLIWSLILIAIWLIIYISLGSGKEKKEMFVVSLWTSLLGLTEPLFVPEYWSPPSLFDLAMRTGFDIESLIFSFGIGGIAVILYGRIFRRQDVSMSAKEHHLPRHKFHIWMLLSAPAILIALLLTTDLNPLHSSIIAMIVGGLATWYCRPDLKKKMIVSAFIFLGLYFLYFLTLIAISPGYVEQVWNLEAISGILIMGIPLEELL
;
A
#
# COMPACT_ATOMS: atom_id res chain seq x y z
N MET A 1 2.30 8.98 -22.68
CA MET A 1 2.18 7.70 -21.95
C MET A 1 3.50 7.29 -21.28
N GLN A 2 4.65 7.27 -21.98
CA GLN A 2 5.91 6.66 -21.50
C GLN A 2 6.35 7.05 -20.07
N TYR A 3 6.20 8.31 -19.64
CA TYR A 3 6.70 8.76 -18.34
C TYR A 3 5.60 9.03 -17.32
N ILE A 4 4.36 8.64 -17.60
CA ILE A 4 3.23 8.97 -16.73
C ILE A 4 3.42 8.36 -15.35
N TRP A 5 3.81 7.09 -15.27
CA TRP A 5 4.04 6.41 -14.00
C TRP A 5 5.13 7.09 -13.15
N LEU A 6 6.25 7.44 -13.78
CA LEU A 6 7.33 8.19 -13.14
C LEU A 6 6.88 9.59 -12.69
N ILE A 7 6.22 10.35 -13.57
CA ILE A 7 5.74 11.70 -13.27
C ILE A 7 4.77 11.67 -12.08
N TRP A 8 3.84 10.72 -12.05
CA TRP A 8 2.88 10.58 -10.94
C TRP A 8 3.56 10.18 -9.63
N SER A 9 4.53 9.27 -9.70
CA SER A 9 5.35 8.89 -8.55
C SER A 9 6.13 10.10 -8.01
N LEU A 10 6.71 10.93 -8.88
CA LEU A 10 7.43 12.15 -8.49
C LEU A 10 6.52 13.25 -7.94
N ILE A 11 5.30 13.42 -8.48
CA ILE A 11 4.29 14.32 -7.91
C ILE A 11 3.96 13.90 -6.47
N LEU A 12 3.81 12.60 -6.23
CA LEU A 12 3.55 12.08 -4.89
C LEU A 12 4.70 12.38 -3.92
N ILE A 13 5.96 12.27 -4.38
CA ILE A 13 7.13 12.70 -3.59
C ILE A 13 7.16 14.20 -3.36
N ALA A 14 6.76 15.02 -4.34
CA ALA A 14 6.67 16.47 -4.14
C ALA A 14 5.65 16.81 -3.05
N ILE A 15 4.47 16.16 -3.06
CA ILE A 15 3.46 16.29 -2.00
C ILE A 15 4.02 15.83 -0.66
N TRP A 16 4.68 14.67 -0.64
CA TRP A 16 5.35 14.13 0.55
C TRP A 16 6.35 15.14 1.13
N LEU A 17 7.18 15.76 0.29
CA LEU A 17 8.21 16.72 0.70
C LEU A 17 7.60 18.01 1.25
N ILE A 18 6.56 18.54 0.60
CA ILE A 18 5.82 19.71 1.08
C ILE A 18 5.26 19.43 2.48
N ILE A 19 4.61 18.29 2.66
CA ILE A 19 4.07 17.87 3.96
C ILE A 19 5.22 17.76 4.96
N TYR A 20 6.29 17.03 4.64
CA TYR A 20 7.43 16.79 5.52
C TYR A 20 8.08 18.09 6.01
N ILE A 21 8.27 19.07 5.13
CA ILE A 21 8.86 20.38 5.49
C ILE A 21 7.88 21.17 6.37
N SER A 22 6.57 21.07 6.11
CA SER A 22 5.52 21.76 6.89
C SER A 22 5.31 21.20 8.29
N LEU A 23 5.81 19.99 8.60
CA LEU A 23 5.71 19.41 9.94
C LEU A 23 6.54 20.23 10.94
N GLY A 24 5.92 20.65 12.04
CA GLY A 24 6.60 21.42 13.10
C GLY A 24 7.35 20.54 14.10
N SER A 25 6.94 19.28 14.28
CA SER A 25 7.51 18.36 15.27
C SER A 25 8.54 17.42 14.66
N GLY A 26 9.73 17.32 15.27
CA GLY A 26 10.75 16.33 14.90
C GLY A 26 10.27 14.88 15.05
N LYS A 27 9.30 14.62 15.95
CA LYS A 27 8.69 13.30 16.11
C LYS A 27 7.82 12.91 14.91
N GLU A 28 6.98 13.84 14.43
CA GLU A 28 6.14 13.61 13.23
C GLU A 28 7.02 13.39 12.00
N LYS A 29 8.08 14.19 11.82
CA LYS A 29 9.04 14.01 10.71
C LYS A 29 9.69 12.63 10.73
N LYS A 30 10.18 12.20 11.90
CA LYS A 30 10.79 10.88 12.07
C LYS A 30 9.78 9.77 11.76
N GLU A 31 8.54 9.87 12.25
CA GLU A 31 7.51 8.88 11.99
C GLU A 31 7.18 8.79 10.50
N MET A 32 6.95 9.93 9.83
CA MET A 32 6.68 10.00 8.39
C MET A 32 7.78 9.32 7.58
N PHE A 33 9.04 9.67 7.87
CA PHE A 33 10.19 9.13 7.15
C PHE A 33 10.39 7.63 7.39
N VAL A 34 10.28 7.18 8.64
CA VAL A 34 10.45 5.75 8.98
C VAL A 34 9.34 4.91 8.33
N VAL A 35 8.08 5.37 8.39
CA VAL A 35 6.98 4.64 7.75
C VAL A 35 7.17 4.62 6.24
N SER A 36 7.54 5.74 5.61
CA SER A 36 7.85 5.77 4.17
C SER A 36 8.93 4.77 3.77
N LEU A 37 10.03 4.66 4.54
CA LEU A 37 11.09 3.69 4.26
C LEU A 37 10.61 2.24 4.38
N TRP A 38 9.78 1.93 5.38
CA TRP A 38 9.24 0.58 5.53
C TRP A 38 8.22 0.25 4.43
N THR A 39 7.34 1.20 4.09
CA THR A 39 6.36 1.01 3.01
C THR A 39 7.04 0.90 1.65
N SER A 40 8.15 1.62 1.41
CA SER A 40 8.85 1.52 0.12
C SER A 40 9.35 0.12 -0.19
N LEU A 41 9.63 -0.72 0.82
CA LEU A 41 10.02 -2.11 0.60
C LEU A 41 8.94 -2.94 -0.10
N LEU A 42 7.66 -2.54 -0.01
CA LEU A 42 6.58 -3.19 -0.76
C LEU A 42 6.76 -3.01 -2.27
N GLY A 43 7.40 -1.93 -2.73
CA GLY A 43 7.75 -1.79 -4.16
C GLY A 43 8.74 -2.84 -4.65
N LEU A 44 9.46 -3.55 -3.78
CA LEU A 44 10.28 -4.70 -4.17
C LEU A 44 9.45 -5.93 -4.57
N THR A 45 8.14 -5.91 -4.30
CA THR A 45 7.21 -6.98 -4.69
C THR A 45 6.66 -6.82 -6.11
N GLU A 46 7.03 -5.75 -6.82
CA GLU A 46 6.65 -5.49 -8.21
C GLU A 46 6.81 -6.68 -9.17
N PRO A 47 7.88 -7.52 -9.06
CA PRO A 47 8.04 -8.69 -9.93
C PRO A 47 6.98 -9.77 -9.78
N LEU A 48 6.11 -9.68 -8.77
CA LEU A 48 4.96 -10.57 -8.64
C LEU A 48 3.79 -10.14 -9.53
N PHE A 49 3.80 -8.90 -10.02
CA PHE A 49 2.66 -8.24 -10.65
C PHE A 49 2.90 -7.87 -12.11
N VAL A 50 4.15 -7.53 -12.45
CA VAL A 50 4.52 -7.17 -13.83
C VAL A 50 5.08 -8.40 -14.56
N PRO A 51 4.65 -8.68 -15.80
CA PRO A 51 3.70 -7.93 -16.62
C PRO A 51 2.23 -8.40 -16.53
N GLU A 52 1.95 -9.50 -15.84
CA GLU A 52 0.69 -10.25 -15.98
C GLU A 52 -0.52 -9.47 -15.47
N TYR A 53 -0.38 -8.76 -14.35
CA TYR A 53 -1.45 -7.93 -13.78
C TYR A 53 -1.49 -6.55 -14.43
N TRP A 54 -0.32 -5.93 -14.61
CA TRP A 54 -0.20 -4.61 -15.22
C TRP A 54 1.21 -4.41 -15.79
N SER A 55 1.36 -3.48 -16.73
CA SER A 55 2.61 -3.27 -17.48
C SER A 55 2.86 -1.78 -17.74
N PRO A 56 3.25 -1.00 -16.72
CA PRO A 56 3.49 0.43 -16.89
C PRO A 56 4.77 0.68 -17.70
N PRO A 57 4.76 1.63 -18.64
CA PRO A 57 6.01 2.16 -19.19
C PRO A 57 6.84 2.78 -18.06
N SER A 58 7.99 2.18 -17.78
CA SER A 58 8.86 2.61 -16.68
C SER A 58 10.17 3.23 -17.18
N LEU A 59 10.89 3.88 -16.27
CA LEU A 59 12.19 4.48 -16.52
C LEU A 59 13.18 3.41 -16.98
N PHE A 60 13.84 3.66 -18.10
CA PHE A 60 14.72 2.70 -18.79
C PHE A 60 14.05 1.38 -19.20
N ASP A 61 12.71 1.34 -19.24
CA ASP A 61 11.95 0.16 -19.64
C ASP A 61 12.21 -1.04 -18.71
N LEU A 62 12.52 -0.78 -17.42
CA LEU A 62 12.85 -1.80 -16.44
C LEU A 62 11.68 -2.76 -16.18
N ALA A 63 10.45 -2.26 -16.12
CA ALA A 63 9.26 -3.06 -15.88
C ALA A 63 9.14 -4.18 -16.92
N MET A 64 9.27 -3.83 -18.19
CA MET A 64 9.20 -4.80 -19.29
C MET A 64 10.41 -5.72 -19.38
N ARG A 65 11.60 -5.25 -18.97
CA ARG A 65 12.85 -6.02 -19.09
C ARG A 65 13.09 -6.98 -17.92
N THR A 66 12.65 -6.62 -16.73
CA THR A 66 12.99 -7.33 -15.49
C THR A 66 11.78 -7.63 -14.60
N GLY A 67 10.58 -7.17 -14.95
CA GLY A 67 9.40 -7.24 -14.08
C GLY A 67 9.46 -6.26 -12.90
N PHE A 68 10.39 -5.32 -12.89
CA PHE A 68 10.63 -4.43 -11.76
C PHE A 68 10.77 -2.99 -12.23
N ASP A 69 10.31 -2.04 -11.43
CA ASP A 69 10.55 -0.63 -11.67
C ASP A 69 10.97 0.14 -10.40
N ILE A 70 11.58 1.30 -10.60
CA ILE A 70 12.03 2.15 -9.49
C ILE A 70 10.85 2.98 -8.97
N GLU A 71 9.91 3.28 -9.86
CA GLU A 71 8.69 4.02 -9.61
C GLU A 71 7.84 3.41 -8.50
N SER A 72 7.69 2.09 -8.41
CA SER A 72 6.94 1.43 -7.33
C SER A 72 7.58 1.64 -5.96
N LEU A 73 8.92 1.72 -5.86
CA LEU A 73 9.59 2.11 -4.61
C LEU A 73 9.26 3.56 -4.24
N ILE A 74 9.29 4.45 -5.23
CA ILE A 74 9.03 5.88 -5.07
C ILE A 74 7.57 6.13 -4.66
N PHE A 75 6.63 5.50 -5.38
CA PHE A 75 5.20 5.56 -5.10
C PHE A 75 4.90 5.04 -3.68
N SER A 76 5.40 3.84 -3.35
CA SER A 76 5.19 3.22 -2.03
C SER A 76 5.77 4.07 -0.89
N PHE A 77 6.94 4.69 -1.11
CA PHE A 77 7.53 5.64 -0.17
C PHE A 77 6.61 6.84 0.09
N GLY A 78 6.12 7.47 -0.99
CA GLY A 78 5.27 8.65 -0.93
C GLY A 78 3.95 8.36 -0.23
N ILE A 79 3.22 7.34 -0.70
CA ILE A 79 1.86 7.04 -0.22
C ILE A 79 1.85 6.66 1.26
N GLY A 80 2.81 5.85 1.72
CA GLY A 80 2.89 5.39 3.12
C GLY A 80 3.11 6.53 4.10
N GLY A 81 4.03 7.44 3.79
CA GLY A 81 4.32 8.62 4.62
C GLY A 81 3.16 9.59 4.70
N ILE A 82 2.50 9.85 3.56
CA ILE A 82 1.32 10.72 3.51
C ILE A 82 0.18 10.14 4.34
N ALA A 83 -0.10 8.84 4.18
CA ALA A 83 -1.17 8.15 4.90
C ALA A 83 -0.99 8.19 6.42
N VAL A 84 0.23 7.97 6.94
CA VAL A 84 0.47 7.98 8.40
C VAL A 84 0.29 9.37 9.01
N ILE A 85 0.75 10.42 8.32
CA ILE A 85 0.59 11.80 8.79
C ILE A 85 -0.87 12.23 8.72
N LEU A 86 -1.58 11.88 7.65
CA LEU A 86 -3.00 12.20 7.51
C LEU A 86 -3.83 11.58 8.63
N TYR A 87 -3.57 10.31 8.97
CA TYR A 87 -4.16 9.67 10.16
C TYR A 87 -3.85 10.45 11.45
N GLY A 88 -2.57 10.77 11.68
CA GLY A 88 -2.13 11.48 12.89
C GLY A 88 -2.80 12.84 13.07
N ARG A 89 -3.00 13.57 11.98
CA ARG A 89 -3.62 14.90 11.95
C ARG A 89 -5.12 14.86 12.18
N ILE A 90 -5.84 13.91 11.59
CA ILE A 90 -7.29 13.78 11.77
C ILE A 90 -7.63 13.39 13.22
N PHE A 91 -6.86 12.48 13.83
CA PHE A 91 -7.22 11.89 15.12
C PHE A 91 -6.41 12.40 16.31
N ARG A 92 -5.55 13.41 16.13
CA ARG A 92 -4.70 14.01 17.18
C ARG A 92 -4.06 12.95 18.07
N ARG A 93 -3.31 12.05 17.43
CA ARG A 93 -2.81 10.81 18.02
C ARG A 93 -2.01 11.05 19.30
N GLN A 94 -2.40 10.38 20.38
CA GLN A 94 -1.57 10.16 21.56
C GLN A 94 -1.07 8.71 21.52
N ASP A 95 0.25 8.52 21.49
CA ASP A 95 0.84 7.19 21.64
C ASP A 95 0.75 6.78 23.11
N VAL A 96 -0.11 5.81 23.40
CA VAL A 96 -0.25 5.23 24.74
C VAL A 96 0.52 3.91 24.77
N SER A 97 1.41 3.76 25.76
CA SER A 97 2.08 2.50 26.00
C SER A 97 1.07 1.43 26.41
N MET A 98 1.20 0.22 25.86
CA MET A 98 0.39 -0.92 26.32
C MET A 98 0.68 -1.21 27.80
N SER A 99 -0.35 -1.62 28.54
CA SER A 99 -0.16 -2.02 29.94
C SER A 99 0.59 -3.36 30.04
N ALA A 100 1.39 -3.53 31.09
CA ALA A 100 2.11 -4.79 31.33
C ALA A 100 1.17 -6.00 31.46
N LYS A 101 -0.01 -5.82 32.08
CA LYS A 101 -1.03 -6.87 32.21
C LYS A 101 -1.54 -7.34 30.84
N GLU A 102 -1.72 -6.42 29.90
CA GLU A 102 -2.17 -6.73 28.55
C GLU A 102 -1.10 -7.48 27.76
N HIS A 103 0.18 -7.10 27.93
CA HIS A 103 1.32 -7.75 27.28
C HIS A 103 1.46 -9.24 27.65
N HIS A 104 1.02 -9.65 28.85
CA HIS A 104 1.09 -11.04 29.31
C HIS A 104 -0.11 -11.91 28.90
N LEU A 105 -1.11 -11.35 28.18
CA LEU A 105 -2.25 -12.15 27.71
C LEU A 105 -1.79 -13.26 26.73
N PRO A 106 -2.42 -14.44 26.74
CA PRO A 106 -2.02 -15.58 25.91
C PRO A 106 -1.94 -15.29 24.40
N ARG A 107 -2.78 -14.37 23.90
CA ARG A 107 -2.79 -13.93 22.49
C ARG A 107 -1.46 -13.35 22.03
N HIS A 108 -0.68 -12.73 22.92
CA HIS A 108 0.62 -12.14 22.56
C HIS A 108 1.74 -13.18 22.43
N LYS A 109 1.53 -14.43 22.89
CA LYS A 109 2.47 -15.54 22.63
C LYS A 109 2.62 -15.84 21.14
N PHE A 110 1.57 -15.57 20.36
CA PHE A 110 1.55 -15.79 18.92
C PHE A 110 1.78 -14.51 18.11
N HIS A 111 2.24 -13.42 18.74
CA HIS A 111 2.33 -12.12 18.10
C HIS A 111 3.15 -12.13 16.81
N ILE A 112 4.30 -12.82 16.81
CA ILE A 112 5.15 -12.94 15.63
C ILE A 112 4.48 -13.75 14.51
N TRP A 113 3.75 -14.81 14.84
CA TRP A 113 3.00 -15.60 13.88
C TRP A 113 1.84 -14.82 13.27
N MET A 114 1.15 -14.01 14.07
CA MET A 114 0.09 -13.14 13.59
C MET A 114 0.66 -12.01 12.70
N LEU A 115 1.83 -11.46 13.03
CA LEU A 115 2.50 -10.44 12.21
C LEU A 115 2.98 -11.01 10.87
N LEU A 116 3.54 -12.23 10.88
CA LEU A 116 4.03 -12.90 9.68
C LEU A 116 2.93 -13.63 8.89
N SER A 117 1.68 -13.58 9.34
CA SER A 117 0.58 -14.31 8.70
C SER A 117 0.33 -13.83 7.27
N ALA A 118 0.33 -12.52 7.00
CA ALA A 118 0.16 -11.99 5.65
C ALA A 118 1.24 -12.51 4.67
N PRO A 119 2.56 -12.30 4.90
CA PRO A 119 3.57 -12.81 3.98
C PRO A 119 3.58 -14.34 3.90
N ALA A 120 3.31 -15.05 5.00
CA ALA A 120 3.23 -16.51 4.98
C ALA A 120 2.07 -17.03 4.11
N ILE A 121 0.90 -16.40 4.20
CA ILE A 121 -0.28 -16.76 3.39
C ILE A 121 -0.04 -16.42 1.93
N LEU A 122 0.55 -15.24 1.64
CA LEU A 122 0.92 -14.87 0.27
C LEU A 122 1.84 -15.93 -0.35
N ILE A 123 2.92 -16.29 0.34
CA ILE A 123 3.85 -17.33 -0.14
C ILE A 123 3.13 -18.67 -0.32
N ALA A 124 2.28 -19.07 0.62
CA ALA A 124 1.52 -20.31 0.50
C ALA A 124 0.61 -20.30 -0.74
N LEU A 125 -0.12 -19.21 -0.99
CA LEU A 125 -1.00 -19.09 -2.16
C LEU A 125 -0.21 -19.11 -3.47
N LEU A 126 0.90 -18.38 -3.55
CA LEU A 126 1.77 -18.35 -4.73
C LEU A 126 2.39 -19.72 -5.05
N LEU A 127 2.60 -20.58 -4.05
CA LEU A 127 3.20 -21.91 -4.24
C LEU A 127 2.18 -23.04 -4.44
N THR A 128 0.93 -22.84 -4.05
CA THR A 128 -0.08 -23.91 -3.99
C THR A 128 -1.29 -23.67 -4.88
N THR A 129 -1.44 -22.49 -5.45
CA THR A 129 -2.59 -22.11 -6.27
C THR A 129 -2.14 -21.39 -7.53
N ASP A 130 -2.97 -21.48 -8.59
CA ASP A 130 -2.80 -20.71 -9.82
C ASP A 130 -3.55 -19.35 -9.76
N LEU A 131 -3.84 -18.85 -8.55
CA LEU A 131 -4.50 -17.57 -8.38
C LEU A 131 -3.59 -16.44 -8.86
N ASN A 132 -4.17 -15.45 -9.56
CA ASN A 132 -3.46 -14.24 -9.92
C ASN A 132 -2.81 -13.62 -8.65
N PRO A 133 -1.51 -13.26 -8.70
CA PRO A 133 -0.78 -12.71 -7.56
C PRO A 133 -1.45 -11.53 -6.85
N LEU A 134 -2.23 -10.71 -7.58
CA LEU A 134 -3.05 -9.64 -7.00
C LEU A 134 -4.10 -10.18 -6.03
N HIS A 135 -4.88 -11.18 -6.47
CA HIS A 135 -5.91 -11.80 -5.62
C HIS A 135 -5.28 -12.52 -4.42
N SER A 136 -4.15 -13.19 -4.63
CA SER A 136 -3.37 -13.79 -3.55
C SER A 136 -2.92 -12.75 -2.51
N SER A 137 -2.51 -11.57 -2.98
CA SER A 137 -2.11 -10.44 -2.12
C SER A 137 -3.29 -9.86 -1.34
N ILE A 138 -4.45 -9.65 -1.99
CA ILE A 138 -5.68 -9.18 -1.34
C ILE A 138 -6.11 -10.16 -0.23
N ILE A 139 -6.16 -11.47 -0.53
CA ILE A 139 -6.52 -12.50 0.45
C ILE A 139 -5.52 -12.48 1.62
N ALA A 140 -4.22 -12.46 1.33
CA ALA A 140 -3.17 -12.44 2.35
C ALA A 140 -3.26 -11.20 3.26
N MET A 141 -3.51 -10.02 2.70
CA MET A 141 -3.66 -8.78 3.47
C MET A 141 -4.91 -8.78 4.33
N ILE A 142 -6.05 -9.26 3.80
CA ILE A 142 -7.30 -9.37 4.58
C ILE A 142 -7.10 -10.33 5.76
N VAL A 143 -6.59 -11.53 5.50
CA VAL A 143 -6.40 -12.53 6.58
C VAL A 143 -5.36 -12.05 7.59
N GLY A 144 -4.27 -11.43 7.15
CA GLY A 144 -3.26 -10.86 8.05
C GLY A 144 -3.79 -9.68 8.88
N GLY A 145 -4.66 -8.86 8.29
CA GLY A 145 -5.40 -7.82 8.99
C GLY A 145 -6.30 -8.39 10.10
N LEU A 146 -7.06 -9.45 9.79
CA LEU A 146 -7.90 -10.16 10.76
C LEU A 146 -7.08 -10.82 11.87
N ALA A 147 -5.94 -11.43 11.53
CA ALA A 147 -4.99 -12.00 12.50
C ALA A 147 -4.42 -10.92 13.44
N THR A 148 -4.08 -9.76 12.89
CA THR A 148 -3.64 -8.60 13.68
C THR A 148 -4.75 -8.11 14.61
N TRP A 149 -6.00 -8.05 14.14
CA TRP A 149 -7.16 -7.74 14.98
C TRP A 149 -7.35 -8.68 16.15
N TYR A 150 -7.21 -9.98 15.91
CA TYR A 150 -7.31 -10.99 16.95
C TYR A 150 -6.24 -10.78 18.04
N CYS A 151 -5.01 -10.45 17.62
CA CYS A 151 -3.90 -10.18 18.55
C CYS A 151 -4.02 -8.82 19.25
N ARG A 152 -4.52 -7.79 18.55
CA ARG A 152 -4.57 -6.38 18.97
C ARG A 152 -5.94 -5.75 18.68
N PRO A 153 -7.00 -6.17 19.41
CA PRO A 153 -8.34 -5.63 19.19
C PRO A 153 -8.45 -4.13 19.57
N ASP A 154 -7.55 -3.64 20.42
CA ASP A 154 -7.41 -2.21 20.75
C ASP A 154 -7.07 -1.35 19.53
N LEU A 155 -6.39 -1.93 18.53
CA LEU A 155 -6.05 -1.24 17.28
C LEU A 155 -7.21 -1.23 16.28
N LYS A 156 -8.37 -1.83 16.61
CA LYS A 156 -9.39 -2.11 15.60
C LYS A 156 -9.88 -0.87 14.87
N LYS A 157 -10.27 0.14 15.64
CA LYS A 157 -10.72 1.42 15.11
C LYS A 157 -9.63 2.09 14.28
N LYS A 158 -8.37 2.04 14.75
CA LYS A 158 -7.23 2.61 14.03
C LYS A 158 -7.03 1.95 12.67
N MET A 159 -7.06 0.63 12.60
CA MET A 159 -6.88 -0.11 11.35
C MET A 159 -7.96 0.21 10.32
N ILE A 160 -9.25 0.18 10.69
CA ILE A 160 -10.36 0.51 9.77
C ILE A 160 -10.22 1.93 9.24
N VAL A 161 -10.00 2.87 10.15
CA VAL A 161 -9.87 4.28 9.78
C VAL A 161 -8.67 4.51 8.87
N SER A 162 -7.51 3.91 9.17
CA SER A 162 -6.33 3.98 8.31
C SER A 162 -6.59 3.36 6.93
N ALA A 163 -7.32 2.26 6.84
CA ALA A 163 -7.71 1.66 5.56
C ALA A 163 -8.58 2.61 4.73
N PHE A 164 -9.58 3.26 5.32
CA PHE A 164 -10.41 4.26 4.62
C PHE A 164 -9.64 5.53 4.23
N ILE A 165 -8.68 5.97 5.05
CA ILE A 165 -7.79 7.09 4.69
C ILE A 165 -6.94 6.72 3.48
N PHE A 166 -6.34 5.53 3.49
CA PHE A 166 -5.55 5.04 2.38
C PHE A 166 -6.40 4.90 1.11
N LEU A 167 -7.57 4.26 1.22
CA LEU A 167 -8.53 4.14 0.13
C LEU A 167 -8.89 5.50 -0.46
N GLY A 168 -9.23 6.49 0.36
CA GLY A 168 -9.56 7.84 -0.11
C GLY A 168 -8.39 8.53 -0.80
N LEU A 169 -7.19 8.40 -0.25
CA LEU A 169 -5.96 8.95 -0.83
C LEU A 169 -5.64 8.30 -2.19
N TYR A 170 -5.72 6.97 -2.26
CA TYR A 170 -5.41 6.20 -3.46
C TYR A 170 -6.46 6.37 -4.55
N PHE A 171 -7.73 6.41 -4.16
CA PHE A 171 -8.84 6.72 -5.05
C PHE A 171 -8.67 8.12 -5.67
N LEU A 172 -8.36 9.14 -4.87
CA LEU A 172 -8.10 10.49 -5.39
C LEU A 172 -6.87 10.52 -6.32
N TYR A 173 -5.81 9.82 -5.96
CA TYR A 173 -4.62 9.68 -6.81
C TYR A 173 -4.98 9.14 -8.19
N PHE A 174 -5.75 8.05 -8.25
CA PHE A 174 -6.22 7.50 -9.52
C PHE A 174 -7.16 8.43 -10.28
N LEU A 175 -8.10 9.11 -9.61
CA LEU A 175 -8.98 10.05 -10.29
C LEU A 175 -8.19 11.17 -10.98
N THR A 176 -7.13 11.68 -10.34
CA THR A 176 -6.27 12.68 -10.98
C THR A 176 -5.47 12.12 -12.15
N LEU A 177 -5.03 10.85 -12.06
CA LEU A 177 -4.35 10.15 -13.15
C LEU A 177 -5.25 10.01 -14.38
N ILE A 178 -6.48 9.51 -14.18
CA ILE A 178 -7.46 9.30 -15.24
C ILE A 178 -7.90 10.64 -15.86
N ALA A 179 -8.10 11.67 -15.03
CA ALA A 179 -8.51 12.98 -15.52
C ALA A 179 -7.45 13.63 -16.44
N ILE A 180 -6.16 13.43 -16.15
CA ILE A 180 -5.07 14.04 -16.93
C ILE A 180 -4.62 13.14 -18.09
N SER A 181 -4.69 11.81 -17.92
CA SER A 181 -4.37 10.85 -18.96
C SER A 181 -5.50 9.84 -19.17
N PRO A 182 -6.59 10.25 -19.85
CA PRO A 182 -7.68 9.33 -20.17
C PRO A 182 -7.20 8.12 -20.97
N GLY A 183 -7.71 6.93 -20.65
CA GLY A 183 -7.34 5.68 -21.30
C GLY A 183 -6.04 5.05 -20.79
N TYR A 184 -5.38 5.65 -19.79
CA TYR A 184 -4.12 5.12 -19.26
C TYR A 184 -4.34 3.79 -18.52
N VAL A 185 -5.40 3.69 -17.72
CA VAL A 185 -5.70 2.47 -16.95
C VAL A 185 -5.93 1.30 -17.89
N GLU A 186 -6.75 1.49 -18.90
CA GLU A 186 -7.12 0.46 -19.87
C GLU A 186 -5.96 0.02 -20.76
N GLN A 187 -4.90 0.83 -20.88
CA GLN A 187 -3.69 0.49 -21.62
C GLN A 187 -2.65 -0.24 -20.78
N VAL A 188 -2.62 0.02 -19.47
CA VAL A 188 -1.55 -0.44 -18.58
C VAL A 188 -2.00 -1.61 -17.72
N TRP A 189 -3.25 -1.64 -17.27
CA TRP A 189 -3.79 -2.74 -16.48
C TRP A 189 -4.34 -3.83 -17.40
N ASN A 190 -3.99 -5.08 -17.09
CA ASN A 190 -4.55 -6.23 -17.78
C ASN A 190 -5.92 -6.56 -17.20
N LEU A 191 -6.97 -5.94 -17.75
CA LEU A 191 -8.35 -6.12 -17.27
C LEU A 191 -8.86 -7.55 -17.41
N GLU A 192 -8.29 -8.37 -18.30
CA GLU A 192 -8.63 -9.80 -18.45
C GLU A 192 -8.03 -10.66 -17.33
N ALA A 193 -6.93 -10.22 -16.72
CA ALA A 193 -6.31 -10.92 -15.59
C ALA A 193 -7.04 -10.66 -14.26
N ILE A 194 -7.99 -9.73 -14.24
CA ILE A 194 -8.80 -9.33 -13.08
C ILE A 194 -10.30 -9.38 -13.42
N SER A 195 -11.18 -8.88 -12.55
CA SER A 195 -12.64 -8.94 -12.78
C SER A 195 -13.13 -8.13 -13.98
N GLY A 196 -12.34 -7.18 -14.46
CA GLY A 196 -12.73 -6.21 -15.49
C GLY A 196 -13.74 -5.16 -15.03
N ILE A 197 -14.09 -5.12 -13.74
CA ILE A 197 -15.05 -4.16 -13.18
C ILE A 197 -14.33 -2.85 -12.89
N LEU A 198 -14.81 -1.75 -13.49
CA LEU A 198 -14.27 -0.41 -13.28
C LEU A 198 -15.23 0.46 -12.44
N ILE A 199 -14.71 1.08 -11.38
CA ILE A 199 -15.39 2.10 -10.57
C ILE A 199 -14.78 3.46 -10.91
N MET A 200 -15.53 4.30 -11.63
CA MET A 200 -15.05 5.60 -12.13
C MET A 200 -13.75 5.49 -12.96
N GLY A 201 -13.59 4.39 -13.71
CA GLY A 201 -12.40 4.11 -14.51
C GLY A 201 -11.24 3.45 -13.75
N ILE A 202 -11.42 3.12 -12.46
CA ILE A 202 -10.43 2.45 -11.62
C ILE A 202 -10.81 0.98 -11.45
N PRO A 203 -9.90 0.00 -11.62
CA PRO A 203 -10.21 -1.40 -11.38
C PRO A 203 -10.69 -1.62 -9.95
N LEU A 204 -11.72 -2.46 -9.77
CA LEU A 204 -12.28 -2.78 -8.45
C LEU A 204 -11.19 -3.27 -7.48
N GLU A 205 -10.28 -4.10 -7.96
CA GLU A 205 -9.21 -4.72 -7.19
C GLU A 205 -8.23 -3.70 -6.61
N GLU A 206 -8.08 -2.53 -7.21
CA GLU A 206 -7.28 -1.43 -6.67
C GLU A 206 -7.93 -0.75 -5.47
N LEU A 207 -9.21 -1.03 -5.22
CA LEU A 207 -10.01 -0.46 -4.13
C LEU A 207 -10.25 -1.47 -2.98
N LEU A 208 -9.72 -2.69 -3.10
CA LEU A 208 -9.85 -3.78 -2.12
C LEU A 208 -8.64 -3.90 -1.21
#